data_AF-A0A838P154-F1
#
_entry.id   AF-A0A838P154-F1
#
_cell.length_a   1.000
_cell.length_b   1.000
_cell.length_c   1.000
_cell.angle_alpha   90.00
_cell.angle_beta   90.00
_cell.angle_gamma   90.00
#
_symmetry.space_group_name_H-M   'P 1'
#
loop_
_entity.id
_entity.type
_entity.pdbx_description
1 polymer ?
#
loop_
_entity_poly.entity_id
_entity_poly.type
_entity_poly.pdbx_seq_one_letter_code
_entity_poly.pdbx_strand_id
1 'polypeptide(L)'
;MKRTPSPRPEWLETCEIMHRSGNLIAFPMIQDLASLLWVVNLGCIDLNQWYARCDDVDRPDYLHFDLDPGEGAGFERVRETALIVRAALEELGMKPLVKTSGSKGLHLYVPIVRGPVQKAVWGFAKTLAKELDRQHSSLLTAEYRIADRPQGRVLVDYNQNAWGRTLASVYSVRPRESATVSTPVTWDEVEAGVEIADFRMDNVPARIRKLGDLWKPLLAARGRFPLEKLL
;
A
#
# COMPACT_ATOMS: atom_id res chain seq x y z
N MET A 1 -14.40 -9.05 0.91
CA MET A 1 -14.66 -10.40 1.46
C MET A 1 -13.33 -10.98 1.95
N LYS A 2 -13.26 -11.58 3.16
CA LYS A 2 -12.02 -12.17 3.69
C LYS A 2 -11.96 -13.69 3.50
N ARG A 3 -13.01 -14.38 3.92
CA ARG A 3 -13.15 -15.84 3.78
C ARG A 3 -13.53 -16.18 2.34
N THR A 4 -12.84 -17.17 1.76
CA THR A 4 -13.16 -17.75 0.45
C THR A 4 -14.56 -18.37 0.48
N PRO A 5 -15.45 -18.06 -0.48
CA PRO A 5 -16.77 -18.67 -0.62
C PRO A 5 -16.73 -20.20 -0.76
N SER A 6 -17.86 -20.83 -0.44
CA SER A 6 -18.15 -22.23 -0.73
C SER A 6 -19.52 -22.31 -1.44
N PRO A 7 -19.65 -23.06 -2.55
CA PRO A 7 -18.59 -23.81 -3.22
C PRO A 7 -17.56 -22.91 -3.92
N ARG A 8 -16.37 -23.47 -4.21
CA ARG A 8 -15.30 -22.83 -4.97
C ARG A 8 -14.66 -23.83 -5.94
N PRO A 9 -13.98 -23.37 -7.01
CA PRO A 9 -13.22 -24.26 -7.87
C PRO A 9 -12.11 -25.00 -7.10
N GLU A 10 -11.87 -26.26 -7.46
CA GLU A 10 -10.86 -27.12 -6.81
C GLU A 10 -9.44 -26.59 -6.98
N TRP A 11 -9.15 -25.98 -8.13
CA TRP A 11 -7.85 -25.39 -8.45
C TRP A 11 -7.56 -24.09 -7.70
N LEU A 12 -8.54 -23.48 -7.02
CA LEU A 12 -8.31 -22.23 -6.30
C LEU A 12 -7.56 -22.51 -5.00
N GLU A 13 -6.33 -22.02 -4.89
CA GLU A 13 -5.57 -22.13 -3.65
C GLU A 13 -6.12 -21.19 -2.57
N THR A 14 -5.95 -21.60 -1.30
CA THR A 14 -6.33 -20.78 -0.14
C THR A 14 -5.21 -20.74 0.89
N CYS A 15 -5.06 -19.59 1.55
CA CYS A 15 -4.17 -19.42 2.69
C CYS A 15 -4.97 -19.42 3.98
N GLU A 16 -4.72 -20.37 4.88
CA GLU A 16 -5.35 -20.39 6.19
C GLU A 16 -4.58 -19.54 7.19
N ILE A 17 -5.21 -18.50 7.71
CA ILE A 17 -4.60 -17.57 8.66
C ILE A 17 -5.35 -17.67 9.98
N MET A 18 -4.63 -18.01 11.05
CA MET A 18 -5.15 -17.98 12.42
C MET A 18 -5.16 -16.54 12.92
N HIS A 19 -6.35 -16.00 13.17
CA HIS A 19 -6.49 -14.69 13.79
C HIS A 19 -6.29 -14.76 15.30
N ARG A 20 -5.87 -13.64 15.91
CA ARG A 20 -5.76 -13.51 17.38
C ARG A 20 -7.06 -13.80 18.14
N SER A 21 -8.21 -13.71 17.48
CA SER A 21 -9.50 -14.08 18.03
C SER A 21 -9.73 -15.59 18.12
N GLY A 22 -8.78 -16.42 17.66
CA GLY A 22 -8.93 -17.89 17.54
C GLY A 22 -9.63 -18.35 16.26
N ASN A 23 -10.03 -17.43 15.39
CA ASN A 23 -10.70 -17.76 14.14
C ASN A 23 -9.69 -18.14 13.05
N LEU A 24 -9.84 -19.33 12.47
CA LEU A 24 -9.12 -19.72 11.26
C LEU A 24 -9.90 -19.25 10.02
N ILE A 25 -9.27 -18.42 9.19
CA ILE A 25 -9.88 -17.87 7.97
C ILE A 25 -9.07 -18.33 6.76
N ALA A 26 -9.73 -18.98 5.80
CA ALA A 26 -9.15 -19.33 4.51
C ALA A 26 -9.32 -18.18 3.52
N PHE A 27 -8.24 -17.47 3.20
CA PHE A 27 -8.18 -16.40 2.21
C PHE A 27 -7.95 -16.95 0.81
N PRO A 28 -8.57 -16.41 -0.25
CA PRO A 28 -8.29 -16.84 -1.61
C PRO A 28 -6.89 -16.37 -2.02
N MET A 29 -6.10 -17.25 -2.62
CA MET A 29 -4.79 -16.92 -3.18
C MET A 29 -4.94 -16.61 -4.67
N ILE A 30 -4.61 -15.38 -5.06
CA ILE A 30 -4.70 -14.92 -6.45
C ILE A 30 -3.32 -15.04 -7.10
N GLN A 31 -3.04 -16.22 -7.63
CA GLN A 31 -1.70 -16.63 -8.08
C GLN A 31 -1.55 -16.58 -9.60
N ASP A 32 -2.66 -16.49 -10.32
CA ASP A 32 -2.71 -16.59 -11.77
C ASP A 32 -3.92 -15.83 -12.37
N LEU A 33 -4.01 -15.86 -13.69
CA LEU A 33 -5.12 -15.23 -14.40
C LEU A 33 -6.47 -15.88 -14.07
N ALA A 34 -6.52 -17.20 -13.88
CA ALA A 34 -7.76 -17.92 -13.63
C ALA A 34 -8.38 -17.52 -12.27
N SER A 35 -7.56 -17.48 -11.22
CA SER A 35 -7.94 -17.01 -9.88
C SER A 35 -8.34 -15.54 -9.87
N LEU A 36 -7.65 -14.69 -10.65
CA LEU A 36 -8.03 -13.29 -10.81
C LEU A 36 -9.39 -13.13 -11.51
N LEU A 37 -9.61 -13.83 -12.63
CA LEU A 37 -10.89 -13.79 -13.35
C LEU A 37 -12.03 -14.36 -12.50
N TRP A 38 -11.76 -15.36 -11.66
CA TRP A 38 -12.76 -15.91 -10.75
C TRP A 38 -13.22 -14.90 -9.70
N VAL A 39 -12.31 -14.17 -9.03
CA VAL A 39 -12.74 -13.13 -8.09
C VAL A 39 -13.47 -11.98 -8.78
N VAL A 40 -13.07 -11.62 -10.01
CA VAL A 40 -13.79 -10.63 -10.82
C VAL A 40 -15.19 -11.12 -11.17
N ASN A 41 -15.35 -12.39 -11.55
CA ASN A 41 -16.65 -13.00 -11.83
C ASN A 41 -17.58 -13.01 -10.61
N LEU A 42 -17.03 -13.02 -9.39
CA LEU A 42 -17.78 -12.84 -8.15
C LEU A 42 -18.13 -11.37 -7.82
N GLY A 43 -17.84 -10.44 -8.72
CA GLY A 43 -18.10 -9.01 -8.56
C GLY A 43 -17.05 -8.26 -7.74
N CYS A 44 -15.85 -8.82 -7.56
CA CYS A 44 -14.76 -8.12 -6.87
C CYS A 44 -14.22 -6.99 -7.75
N ILE A 45 -14.39 -5.75 -7.29
CA ILE A 45 -13.82 -4.54 -7.93
C ILE A 45 -12.46 -4.21 -7.30
N ASP A 46 -12.38 -4.24 -5.96
CA ASP A 46 -11.18 -3.88 -5.22
C ASP A 46 -10.49 -5.09 -4.55
N LEU A 47 -9.28 -5.39 -5.03
CA LEU A 47 -8.42 -6.40 -4.43
C LEU A 47 -7.56 -5.75 -3.35
N ASN A 48 -7.66 -6.26 -2.13
CA ASN A 48 -6.94 -5.76 -0.98
C ASN A 48 -6.02 -6.86 -0.43
N GLN A 49 -4.74 -6.84 -0.81
CA GLN A 49 -3.79 -7.87 -0.42
C GLN A 49 -3.37 -7.75 1.04
N TRP A 50 -3.02 -8.90 1.62
CA TRP A 50 -2.39 -8.95 2.92
C TRP A 50 -1.00 -8.30 2.90
N TYR A 51 -0.55 -7.79 4.05
CA TYR A 51 0.76 -7.12 4.15
C TYR A 51 1.98 -8.07 4.04
N ALA A 52 1.75 -9.39 4.11
CA ALA A 52 2.77 -10.45 4.10
C ALA A 52 2.30 -11.64 3.24
N ARG A 53 3.20 -12.58 2.95
CA ARG A 53 2.89 -13.79 2.17
C ARG A 53 2.36 -14.91 3.06
N CYS A 54 1.72 -15.89 2.44
CA CYS A 54 1.08 -17.01 3.15
C CYS A 54 2.09 -17.92 3.89
N ASP A 55 3.31 -18.03 3.39
CA ASP A 55 4.35 -18.89 3.97
C ASP A 55 4.86 -18.39 5.33
N ASP A 56 4.81 -17.07 5.55
CA ASP A 56 5.05 -16.46 6.87
C ASP A 56 4.28 -15.13 6.97
N VAL A 57 3.11 -15.20 7.60
CA VAL A 57 2.21 -14.05 7.76
C VAL A 57 2.70 -13.02 8.79
N ASP A 58 3.82 -13.27 9.47
CA ASP A 58 4.43 -12.37 10.46
C ASP A 58 5.65 -11.62 9.90
N ARG A 59 6.17 -12.00 8.73
CA ARG A 59 7.37 -11.39 8.12
C ARG A 59 7.06 -10.78 6.75
N PRO A 60 6.82 -9.46 6.68
CA PRO A 60 6.51 -8.81 5.42
C PRO A 60 7.74 -8.68 4.51
N ASP A 61 7.46 -8.45 3.24
CA ASP A 61 8.47 -8.17 2.21
C ASP A 61 8.71 -6.68 1.98
N TYR A 62 7.91 -5.82 2.60
CA TYR A 62 7.96 -4.38 2.40
C TYR A 62 7.56 -3.62 3.67
N LEU A 63 8.12 -2.43 3.78
CA LEU A 63 7.65 -1.34 4.62
C LEU A 63 6.76 -0.44 3.75
N HIS A 64 5.63 0.06 4.25
CA HIS A 64 4.82 1.02 3.50
C HIS A 64 4.25 2.16 4.33
N PHE A 65 3.85 3.24 3.66
CA PHE A 65 3.13 4.36 4.25
C PHE A 65 1.92 4.67 3.37
N ASP A 66 0.75 4.79 4.00
CA ASP A 66 -0.48 5.24 3.34
C ASP A 66 -0.70 6.72 3.68
N LEU A 67 -0.70 7.55 2.65
CA LEU A 67 -0.80 9.00 2.76
C LEU A 67 -2.21 9.43 2.39
N ASP A 68 -3.01 9.73 3.41
CA ASP A 68 -4.42 10.07 3.25
C ASP A 68 -4.67 11.53 3.65
N PRO A 69 -5.35 12.33 2.82
CA PRO A 69 -5.68 13.69 3.20
C PRO A 69 -6.68 13.69 4.38
N GLY A 70 -6.32 14.39 5.45
CA GLY A 70 -7.26 14.74 6.51
C GLY A 70 -8.31 15.73 6.01
N GLU A 71 -9.28 16.04 6.87
CA GLU A 71 -10.30 17.04 6.56
C GLU A 71 -9.65 18.39 6.21
N GLY A 72 -10.01 18.97 5.06
CA GLY A 72 -9.43 20.22 4.58
C GLY A 72 -8.06 20.10 3.89
N ALA A 73 -7.48 18.90 3.77
CA ALA A 73 -6.28 18.67 2.95
C ALA A 73 -6.67 18.23 1.53
N GLY A 74 -6.06 18.84 0.52
CA GLY A 74 -6.18 18.43 -0.88
C GLY A 74 -5.09 17.44 -1.30
N PHE A 75 -5.21 16.90 -2.52
CA PHE A 75 -4.23 15.96 -3.08
C PHE A 75 -2.85 16.58 -3.30
N GLU A 76 -2.80 17.90 -3.54
CA GLU A 76 -1.54 18.64 -3.64
C GLU A 76 -0.67 18.47 -2.38
N ARG A 77 -1.26 18.64 -1.20
CA ARG A 77 -0.59 18.41 0.09
C ARG A 77 -0.16 16.96 0.27
N VAL A 78 -0.92 16.00 -0.29
CA VAL A 78 -0.56 14.58 -0.27
C VAL A 78 0.72 14.35 -1.08
N ARG A 79 0.85 14.99 -2.25
CA ARG A 79 2.09 14.94 -3.05
C ARG A 79 3.26 15.57 -2.31
N GLU A 80 3.08 16.75 -1.72
CA GLU A 80 4.12 17.41 -0.91
C GLU A 80 4.56 16.51 0.25
N THR A 81 3.61 15.91 0.96
CA THR A 81 3.88 14.93 2.03
C THR A 81 4.63 13.70 1.49
N ALA A 82 4.25 13.19 0.32
CA ALA A 82 4.93 12.06 -0.31
C ALA A 82 6.40 12.37 -0.62
N LEU A 83 6.71 13.58 -1.08
CA LEU A 83 8.08 14.01 -1.37
C LEU A 83 8.92 14.12 -0.08
N ILE A 84 8.33 14.57 1.03
CA ILE A 84 9.00 14.58 2.34
C ILE A 84 9.28 13.17 2.84
N VAL A 85 8.28 12.28 2.79
CA VAL A 85 8.45 10.89 3.21
C VAL A 85 9.47 10.18 2.32
N ARG A 86 9.47 10.45 1.01
CA ARG A 86 10.50 9.96 0.07
C ARG A 86 11.89 10.39 0.50
N ALA A 87 12.10 11.69 0.71
CA ALA A 87 13.40 12.25 1.06
C ALA A 87 13.95 11.60 2.34
N ALA A 88 13.12 11.49 3.39
CA ALA A 88 13.52 10.86 4.64
C ALA A 88 13.87 9.36 4.48
N LEU A 89 13.17 8.64 3.61
CA LEU A 89 13.50 7.24 3.30
C LEU A 89 14.80 7.14 2.49
N GLU A 90 15.01 8.03 1.53
CA GLU A 90 16.23 8.08 0.69
C GLU A 90 17.47 8.47 1.52
N GLU A 91 17.35 9.36 2.51
CA GLU A 91 18.41 9.68 3.48
C GLU A 91 18.87 8.45 4.28
N LEU A 92 17.96 7.53 4.56
CA LEU A 92 18.25 6.24 5.21
C LEU A 92 18.78 5.18 4.23
N GLY A 93 19.00 5.55 2.95
CA GLY A 93 19.47 4.65 1.90
C GLY A 93 18.40 3.73 1.32
N MET A 94 17.12 4.00 1.58
CA MET A 94 16.01 3.24 1.02
C MET A 94 15.61 3.77 -0.36
N LYS A 95 14.94 2.93 -1.16
CA LYS A 95 14.43 3.29 -2.49
C LYS A 95 12.91 3.11 -2.52
N PRO A 96 12.14 4.12 -2.10
CA PRO A 96 10.69 4.01 -2.08
C PRO A 96 10.11 4.04 -3.50
N LEU A 97 9.12 3.19 -3.73
CA LEU A 97 8.23 3.19 -4.89
C LEU A 97 6.93 3.86 -4.49
N VAL A 98 6.26 4.52 -5.44
CA VAL A 98 5.00 5.23 -5.18
C VAL A 98 3.89 4.75 -6.12
N LYS A 99 2.66 4.78 -5.62
CA LYS A 99 1.45 4.61 -6.42
C LYS A 99 0.34 5.52 -5.93
N THR A 100 -0.56 5.92 -6.81
CA THR A 100 -1.86 6.45 -6.40
C THR A 100 -2.65 5.38 -5.67
N SER A 101 -3.42 5.75 -4.65
CA SER A 101 -4.35 4.80 -4.02
C SER A 101 -5.55 4.51 -4.94
N GLY A 102 -5.76 5.33 -5.97
CA GLY A 102 -6.99 5.32 -6.78
C GLY A 102 -8.19 5.92 -6.03
N SER A 103 -8.02 6.42 -4.80
CA SER A 103 -9.09 6.97 -3.99
C SER A 103 -8.80 8.43 -3.62
N LYS A 104 -8.04 8.69 -2.55
CA LYS A 104 -7.77 10.05 -2.06
C LYS A 104 -6.29 10.35 -1.87
N GLY A 105 -5.43 9.33 -1.92
CA GLY A 105 -4.10 9.35 -1.33
C GLY A 105 -3.02 8.75 -2.22
N LEU A 106 -1.81 8.70 -1.68
CA LEU A 106 -0.64 8.01 -2.25
C LEU A 106 -0.16 6.92 -1.31
N HIS A 107 0.33 5.80 -1.84
CA HIS A 107 1.01 4.79 -1.04
C HIS A 107 2.47 4.70 -1.45
N LEU A 108 3.36 4.69 -0.45
CA LEU A 108 4.79 4.51 -0.63
C LEU A 108 5.20 3.14 -0.12
N TYR A 109 6.01 2.42 -0.88
CA TYR A 109 6.48 1.08 -0.57
C TYR A 109 7.99 1.01 -0.68
N VAL A 110 8.63 0.41 0.32
CA VAL A 110 10.07 0.08 0.29
C VAL A 110 10.21 -1.44 0.33
N PRO A 111 10.79 -2.08 -0.68
CA PRO A 111 11.13 -3.50 -0.60
C PRO A 111 12.20 -3.72 0.48
N ILE A 112 11.91 -4.58 1.45
CA ILE A 112 12.84 -4.93 2.52
C ILE A 112 13.28 -6.40 2.41
N VAL A 113 14.45 -6.70 2.96
CA VAL A 113 14.88 -8.08 3.18
C VAL A 113 13.91 -8.68 4.20
N ARG A 114 13.23 -9.75 3.82
CA ARG A 114 12.34 -10.47 4.72
C ARG A 114 13.16 -11.05 5.87
N GLY A 115 12.80 -10.72 7.10
CA GLY A 115 13.52 -11.16 8.29
C GLY A 115 12.89 -10.59 9.57
N PRO A 116 12.82 -9.25 9.70
CA PRO A 116 12.10 -8.62 10.80
C PRO A 116 10.64 -9.05 10.85
N VAL A 117 10.16 -9.33 12.07
CA VAL A 117 8.73 -9.52 12.30
C VAL A 117 7.99 -8.19 12.15
N GLN A 118 6.74 -8.26 11.74
CA GLN A 118 5.84 -7.14 11.49
C GLN A 118 5.88 -6.08 12.57
N LYS A 119 5.88 -6.48 13.85
CA LYS A 119 5.89 -5.53 14.98
C LYS A 119 7.10 -4.59 14.92
N ALA A 120 8.26 -5.09 14.49
CA ALA A 120 9.47 -4.29 14.37
C ALA A 120 9.39 -3.36 13.15
N VAL A 121 8.89 -3.85 12.01
CA VAL A 121 8.63 -3.02 10.81
C VAL A 121 7.65 -1.88 11.12
N TRP A 122 6.56 -2.18 11.83
CA TRP A 122 5.60 -1.18 12.30
C TRP A 122 6.21 -0.20 13.30
N GLY A 123 7.08 -0.69 14.19
CA GLY A 123 7.81 0.15 15.15
C GLY A 123 8.67 1.20 14.45
N PHE A 124 9.44 0.77 13.45
CA PHE A 124 10.20 1.67 12.58
C PHE A 124 9.30 2.68 11.87
N ALA A 125 8.24 2.21 11.21
CA ALA A 125 7.29 3.06 10.48
C ALA A 125 6.67 4.14 11.39
N LYS A 126 6.29 3.74 12.62
CA LYS A 126 5.74 4.64 13.63
C LYS A 126 6.73 5.69 14.07
N THR A 127 7.98 5.30 14.34
CA THR A 127 9.03 6.24 14.75
C THR A 127 9.29 7.27 13.65
N LEU A 128 9.44 6.82 12.40
CA LEU A 128 9.66 7.73 11.27
C LEU A 128 8.48 8.68 11.07
N ALA A 129 7.24 8.17 11.05
CA ALA A 129 6.06 8.99 10.87
C ALA A 129 5.91 10.07 11.96
N LYS A 130 6.19 9.71 13.23
CA LYS A 130 6.15 10.65 14.35
C LYS A 130 7.23 11.72 14.27
N GLU A 131 8.42 11.37 13.81
CA GLU A 131 9.49 12.33 13.64
C GLU A 131 9.19 13.32 12.51
N LEU A 132 8.65 12.83 11.38
CA LEU A 132 8.17 13.69 10.30
C LEU A 132 7.02 14.61 10.74
N ASP A 133 6.10 14.12 11.58
CA ASP A 133 5.04 14.93 12.16
C ASP A 133 5.60 16.08 13.01
N ARG A 134 6.60 15.79 13.85
CA ARG A 134 7.28 16.81 14.64
C ARG A 134 7.97 17.88 13.78
N GLN A 135 8.60 17.48 12.68
CA GLN A 135 9.34 18.40 11.80
C GLN A 135 8.42 19.18 10.83
N HIS A 136 7.31 18.58 10.41
CA HIS A 136 6.42 19.10 9.37
C HIS A 136 4.95 19.16 9.84
N SER A 137 4.72 19.51 11.10
CA SER A 137 3.38 19.59 11.74
C SER A 137 2.44 20.59 11.06
N SER A 138 2.97 21.46 10.21
CA SER A 138 2.21 22.38 9.37
C SER A 138 1.64 21.72 8.11
N LEU A 139 1.99 20.48 7.78
CA LEU A 139 1.61 19.78 6.55
C LEU A 139 1.04 18.39 6.79
N LEU A 140 1.67 17.62 7.66
CA LEU A 140 1.31 16.22 7.88
C LEU A 140 1.06 15.94 9.37
N THR A 141 0.53 14.77 9.67
CA THR A 141 0.31 14.29 11.03
C THR A 141 0.43 12.76 11.11
N ALA A 142 0.92 12.25 12.24
CA ALA A 142 0.93 10.83 12.58
C ALA A 142 -0.20 10.46 13.57
N GLU A 143 -1.12 11.40 13.86
CA GLU A 143 -2.27 11.17 14.73
C GLU A 143 -3.33 10.31 14.02
N TYR A 144 -3.44 9.07 14.50
CA TYR A 144 -4.31 8.08 13.91
C TYR A 144 -5.78 8.30 14.31
N ARG A 145 -6.04 8.79 15.53
CA ARG A 145 -7.40 9.06 16.01
C ARG A 145 -7.97 10.25 15.24
N ILE A 146 -9.00 9.99 14.43
CA ILE A 146 -9.65 11.00 13.58
C ILE A 146 -10.10 12.22 14.40
N ALA A 147 -10.63 12.01 15.61
CA ALA A 147 -11.10 13.08 16.49
C ALA A 147 -9.99 14.02 16.97
N ASP A 148 -8.75 13.55 17.03
CA ASP A 148 -7.59 14.31 17.52
C ASP A 148 -6.73 14.81 16.34
N ARG A 149 -7.12 14.49 15.09
CA ARG A 149 -6.34 14.81 13.90
C ARG A 149 -6.47 16.30 13.57
N PRO A 150 -5.36 17.05 13.43
CA PRO A 150 -5.43 18.44 13.01
C PRO A 150 -6.01 18.59 11.60
N GLN A 151 -6.87 19.60 11.41
CA GLN A 151 -7.42 19.94 10.10
C GLN A 151 -6.33 20.42 9.13
N GLY A 152 -6.56 20.18 7.85
CA GLY A 152 -5.66 20.54 6.77
C GLY A 152 -4.42 19.66 6.68
N ARG A 153 -4.24 18.64 7.53
CA ARG A 153 -3.03 17.80 7.52
C ARG A 153 -3.22 16.50 6.75
N VAL A 154 -2.15 16.01 6.14
CA VAL A 154 -2.10 14.67 5.55
C VAL A 154 -1.69 13.67 6.62
N LEU A 155 -2.47 12.62 6.77
CA LEU A 155 -2.10 11.50 7.63
C LEU A 155 -0.98 10.71 6.98
N VAL A 156 0.13 10.52 7.69
CA VAL A 156 1.13 9.50 7.37
C VAL A 156 0.78 8.23 8.13
N ASP A 157 -0.06 7.37 7.55
CA ASP A 157 -0.57 6.18 8.21
C ASP A 157 0.45 5.04 8.21
N TYR A 158 1.21 4.97 9.29
CA TYR A 158 2.11 3.86 9.57
C TYR A 158 1.35 2.59 10.05
N ASN A 159 0.09 2.70 10.48
CA ASN A 159 -0.66 1.56 11.01
C ASN A 159 -1.05 0.55 9.95
N GLN A 160 -0.94 0.87 8.66
CA GLN A 160 -1.06 -0.12 7.59
C GLN A 160 0.02 -1.21 7.67
N ASN A 161 1.13 -0.97 8.38
CA ASN A 161 2.12 -2.01 8.65
C ASN A 161 1.69 -2.97 9.76
N ALA A 162 0.58 -2.74 10.46
CA ALA A 162 0.09 -3.61 11.52
C ALA A 162 -0.34 -4.99 10.99
N TRP A 163 -0.24 -6.03 11.82
CA TRP A 163 -0.65 -7.38 11.45
C TRP A 163 -2.11 -7.42 10.99
N GLY A 164 -2.36 -8.11 9.87
CA GLY A 164 -3.71 -8.31 9.33
C GLY A 164 -4.33 -7.09 8.66
N ARG A 165 -3.56 -6.03 8.44
CA ARG A 165 -3.95 -4.91 7.59
C ARG A 165 -3.84 -5.30 6.11
N THR A 166 -4.71 -4.66 5.33
CA THR A 166 -4.80 -4.86 3.89
C THR A 166 -4.85 -3.50 3.23
N LEU A 167 -4.21 -3.39 2.08
CA LEU A 167 -4.20 -2.17 1.28
C LEU A 167 -4.66 -2.51 -0.13
N ALA A 168 -5.22 -1.53 -0.85
CA ALA A 168 -5.57 -1.74 -2.26
C ALA A 168 -4.33 -2.18 -3.05
N SER A 169 -4.48 -3.26 -3.82
CA SER A 169 -3.40 -3.83 -4.62
C SER A 169 -2.98 -2.93 -5.75
N VAL A 170 -1.76 -3.15 -6.22
CA VAL A 170 -1.26 -2.52 -7.43
C VAL A 170 -2.20 -2.91 -8.58
N TYR A 171 -2.65 -1.91 -9.34
CA TYR A 171 -3.62 -2.04 -10.42
C TYR A 171 -5.05 -2.44 -10.01
N SER A 172 -5.37 -2.44 -8.71
CA SER A 172 -6.77 -2.60 -8.29
C SER A 172 -7.61 -1.42 -8.79
N VAL A 173 -8.73 -1.73 -9.45
CA VAL A 173 -9.80 -0.75 -9.68
C VAL A 173 -10.41 -0.39 -8.33
N ARG A 174 -10.88 0.85 -8.18
CA ARG A 174 -11.58 1.34 -7.00
C ARG A 174 -13.07 1.47 -7.32
N PRO A 175 -13.98 1.10 -6.39
CA PRO A 175 -15.43 1.22 -6.58
C PRO A 175 -15.85 2.69 -6.45
N ARG A 176 -15.52 3.47 -7.46
CA ARG A 176 -15.77 4.90 -7.62
C ARG A 176 -16.40 5.11 -8.99
N GLU A 177 -17.18 6.17 -9.14
CA GLU A 177 -17.87 6.49 -10.39
C GLU A 177 -16.92 6.57 -11.59
N SER A 178 -15.71 7.09 -11.39
CA SER A 178 -14.68 7.22 -12.42
C SER A 178 -13.84 5.95 -12.65
N ALA A 179 -14.11 4.85 -11.94
CA ALA A 179 -13.36 3.59 -12.01
C ALA A 179 -11.83 3.80 -11.95
N THR A 180 -11.39 4.67 -11.04
CA THR A 180 -9.98 4.98 -10.82
C THR A 180 -9.19 3.75 -10.38
N VAL A 181 -7.90 3.73 -10.70
CA VAL A 181 -7.03 2.57 -10.47
C VAL A 181 -5.90 2.95 -9.53
N SER A 182 -5.58 2.07 -8.57
CA SER A 182 -4.38 2.24 -7.74
C SER A 182 -3.13 1.98 -8.57
N THR A 183 -2.54 3.05 -9.10
CA THR A 183 -1.62 2.94 -10.23
C THR A 183 -0.21 3.37 -9.84
N PRO A 184 0.81 2.53 -10.10
CA PRO A 184 2.21 2.93 -10.07
C PRO A 184 2.49 4.21 -10.88
N VAL A 185 3.19 5.14 -10.24
CA VAL A 185 3.66 6.39 -10.86
C VAL A 185 5.14 6.56 -10.61
N THR A 186 5.80 7.37 -11.43
CA THR A 186 7.17 7.80 -11.18
C THR A 186 7.18 8.94 -10.19
N TRP A 187 8.34 9.20 -9.58
CA TRP A 187 8.49 10.36 -8.73
C TRP A 187 8.43 11.68 -9.53
N ASP A 188 8.95 11.70 -10.75
CA ASP A 188 8.81 12.85 -11.66
C ASP A 188 7.35 13.20 -11.93
N GLU A 189 6.45 12.21 -12.03
CA GLU A 189 5.01 12.44 -12.16
C GLU A 189 4.40 13.04 -10.89
N VAL A 190 4.86 12.62 -9.71
CA VAL A 190 4.44 13.23 -8.44
C VAL A 190 4.87 14.69 -8.36
N GLU A 191 6.13 14.98 -8.72
CA GLU A 191 6.68 16.35 -8.76
C GLU A 191 5.98 17.22 -9.81
N ALA A 192 5.60 16.65 -10.96
CA ALA A 192 4.87 17.33 -12.02
C ALA A 192 3.39 17.55 -11.71
N GLY A 193 2.87 17.05 -10.59
CA GLY A 193 1.51 17.26 -10.17
C GLY A 193 0.49 16.30 -10.79
N VAL A 194 0.83 15.02 -10.89
CA VAL A 194 -0.13 13.97 -11.25
C VAL A 194 -1.37 14.01 -10.37
N GLU A 195 -2.53 13.62 -10.91
CA GLU A 195 -3.80 13.52 -10.20
C GLU A 195 -4.33 12.08 -10.19
N ILE A 196 -5.17 11.73 -9.21
CA ILE A 196 -5.78 10.39 -9.14
C ILE A 196 -6.66 10.10 -10.37
N ALA A 197 -7.36 11.13 -10.87
CA ALA A 197 -8.27 11.02 -12.01
C ALA A 197 -7.57 10.71 -13.35
N ASP A 198 -6.25 10.88 -13.40
CA ASP A 198 -5.43 10.54 -14.58
C ASP A 198 -5.38 9.02 -14.83
N PHE A 199 -5.70 8.20 -13.81
CA PHE A 199 -5.59 6.75 -13.88
C PHE A 199 -6.93 6.06 -13.67
N ARG A 200 -7.45 5.49 -14.74
CA ARG A 200 -8.75 4.85 -14.82
C ARG A 200 -8.64 3.50 -15.52
N MET A 201 -9.64 2.65 -15.29
CA MET A 201 -9.69 1.30 -15.87
C MET A 201 -9.56 1.30 -17.40
N ASP A 202 -10.09 2.32 -18.07
CA ASP A 202 -10.07 2.47 -19.54
C ASP A 202 -8.71 2.92 -20.11
N ASN A 203 -7.84 3.56 -19.32
CA ASN A 203 -6.60 4.15 -19.82
C ASN A 203 -5.30 3.51 -19.28
N VAL A 204 -5.33 2.89 -18.10
CA VAL A 204 -4.15 2.28 -17.46
C VAL A 204 -3.54 1.14 -18.29
N PRO A 205 -4.29 0.27 -19.00
CA PRO A 205 -3.69 -0.75 -19.85
C PRO A 205 -2.76 -0.18 -20.94
N ALA A 206 -3.11 0.95 -21.54
CA ALA A 206 -2.26 1.62 -22.54
C ALA A 206 -0.98 2.18 -21.90
N ARG A 207 -1.08 2.73 -20.70
CA ARG A 207 0.06 3.20 -19.91
C ARG A 207 1.04 2.06 -19.60
N ILE A 208 0.55 0.91 -19.15
CA ILE A 208 1.40 -0.25 -18.84
C ILE A 208 2.15 -0.72 -20.09
N ARG A 209 1.48 -0.77 -21.26
CA ARG A 209 2.15 -1.11 -22.53
C ARG A 209 3.26 -0.11 -22.89
N LYS A 210 3.09 1.17 -22.55
CA LYS A 210 4.05 2.24 -22.87
C LYS A 210 5.24 2.26 -21.91
N LEU A 211 5.00 2.15 -20.60
CA LEU A 211 6.03 2.36 -19.56
C LEU A 211 6.60 1.05 -19.00
N GLY A 212 5.93 -0.08 -19.23
CA GLY A 212 6.21 -1.34 -18.56
C GLY A 212 5.74 -1.35 -17.10
N ASP A 213 6.26 -2.30 -16.33
CA ASP A 213 5.96 -2.46 -14.91
C ASP A 213 6.91 -1.64 -14.03
N LEU A 214 6.43 -0.48 -13.57
CA LEU A 214 7.16 0.41 -12.66
C LEU A 214 7.41 -0.21 -11.28
N TRP A 215 6.65 -1.23 -10.89
CA TRP A 215 6.74 -1.89 -9.59
C TRP A 215 7.48 -3.22 -9.61
N LYS A 216 8.04 -3.61 -10.77
CA LYS A 216 8.98 -4.73 -10.90
C LYS A 216 10.07 -4.76 -9.82
N PRO A 217 10.65 -3.62 -9.37
CA PRO A 217 11.64 -3.63 -8.28
C PRO A 217 11.10 -4.16 -6.94
N LEU A 218 9.81 -4.05 -6.64
CA LEU A 218 9.22 -4.58 -5.40
C LEU A 218 9.32 -6.12 -5.33
N LEU A 219 9.22 -6.77 -6.50
CA LEU A 219 9.29 -8.22 -6.66
C LEU A 219 10.73 -8.73 -6.85
N ALA A 220 11.70 -7.83 -7.00
CA ALA A 220 13.09 -8.24 -7.22
C ALA A 220 13.67 -8.95 -5.99
N ALA A 221 14.44 -10.01 -6.24
CA ALA A 221 15.17 -10.75 -5.20
C ALA A 221 16.40 -9.98 -4.67
N ARG A 222 16.91 -9.01 -5.45
CA ARG A 222 18.09 -8.20 -5.14
C ARG A 222 17.70 -6.73 -4.98
N GLY A 223 18.53 -5.96 -4.29
CA GLY A 223 18.31 -4.52 -4.09
C GLY A 223 17.28 -4.19 -3.00
N ARG A 224 16.88 -5.19 -2.20
CA ARG A 224 16.01 -5.01 -1.04
C ARG A 224 16.78 -4.39 0.13
N PHE A 225 16.13 -3.51 0.88
CA PHE A 225 16.77 -2.84 2.01
C PHE A 225 16.82 -3.76 3.26
N PRO A 226 17.98 -3.95 3.90
CA PRO A 226 18.09 -4.74 5.12
C PRO A 226 17.62 -3.93 6.34
N LEU A 227 16.30 -3.82 6.52
CA LEU A 227 15.68 -2.97 7.55
C LEU A 227 16.17 -3.28 8.98
N GLU A 228 16.54 -4.54 9.24
CA GLU A 228 17.10 -4.99 10.52
C GLU A 228 18.30 -4.16 11.02
N LYS A 229 19.04 -3.49 10.12
CA LYS A 229 20.14 -2.61 10.50
C LYS A 229 19.69 -1.32 11.22
N LEU A 230 18.39 -1.01 11.20
CA LEU A 230 17.79 0.21 11.75
C LEU A 230 16.74 -0.08 12.86
N LEU A 231 16.62 -1.35 13.29
CA LEU A 231 15.61 -1.79 14.27
C LEU A 231 16.15 -1.84 15.71
#